data_AF-A0A497NYQ0-F1
#
_entry.id   AF-A0A497NYQ0-F1
#
_cell.length_a   1.000
_cell.length_b   1.000
_cell.length_c   1.000
_cell.angle_alpha   90.00
_cell.angle_beta   90.00
_cell.angle_gamma   90.00
#
_symmetry.space_group_name_H-M   'P 1'
#
loop_
_entity.id
_entity.type
_entity.pdbx_description
1 polymer ?
#
loop_
_entity_poly.entity_id
_entity_poly.type
_entity_poly.pdbx_seq_one_letter_code
_entity_poly.pdbx_strand_id
1 'polypeptide(L)'
;MESKTKKQQKPKWFKGDVYTKGDKVRNPFSGETYELNALELSLYDFIMGCQILFESHANVDLDQFVSQKRINEFQKALTWFRVNNPEAYYVLLD
;
A
#
# COMPACT_ATOMS: atom_id res chain seq x y z
N MET A 1 15.53 20.35 -2.31
CA MET A 1 15.23 19.16 -1.50
C MET A 1 15.41 17.97 -2.42
N GLU A 2 16.55 17.30 -2.31
CA GLU A 2 16.88 16.14 -3.15
C GLU A 2 15.95 15.00 -2.77
N SER A 3 15.02 14.67 -3.67
CA SER A 3 14.14 13.51 -3.57
C SER A 3 15.04 12.29 -3.43
N LYS A 4 15.12 11.72 -2.21
CA LYS A 4 15.84 10.48 -1.93
C LYS A 4 15.10 9.32 -2.59
N THR A 5 15.18 9.23 -3.92
CA THR A 5 14.70 8.06 -4.66
C THR A 5 15.73 6.94 -4.47
N LYS A 6 15.81 6.38 -3.25
CA LYS A 6 16.39 5.04 -3.08
C LYS A 6 15.61 4.16 -4.05
N LYS A 7 16.30 3.56 -5.03
CA LYS A 7 15.72 2.54 -5.93
C LYS A 7 15.27 1.37 -5.06
N GLN A 8 14.06 1.45 -4.53
CA GLN A 8 13.46 0.41 -3.72
C GLN A 8 13.20 -0.78 -4.65
N GLN A 9 13.69 -1.94 -4.27
CA GLN A 9 13.53 -3.14 -5.08
C GLN A 9 12.10 -3.63 -4.95
N LYS A 10 11.46 -3.89 -6.09
CA LYS A 10 10.16 -4.54 -6.15
C LYS A 10 10.22 -5.85 -5.35
N PRO A 11 9.38 -6.03 -4.32
CA PRO A 11 9.38 -7.27 -3.57
C PRO A 11 9.04 -8.44 -4.50
N LYS A 12 9.77 -9.56 -4.40
CA LYS A 12 9.53 -10.75 -5.25
C LYS A 12 8.11 -11.32 -5.11
N TRP A 13 7.47 -11.08 -3.97
CA TRP A 13 6.10 -11.51 -3.71
C TRP A 13 5.05 -10.59 -4.37
N PHE A 14 5.40 -9.34 -4.66
CA PHE A 14 4.49 -8.40 -5.30
C PHE A 14 4.49 -8.63 -6.81
N LYS A 15 3.48 -9.34 -7.31
CA LYS A 15 3.28 -9.57 -8.75
C LYS A 15 2.39 -8.52 -9.42
N GLY A 16 1.90 -7.53 -8.67
CA GLY A 16 1.11 -6.43 -9.22
C GLY A 16 1.91 -5.55 -10.18
N ASP A 17 1.19 -4.80 -11.00
CA ASP A 17 1.79 -3.79 -11.86
C ASP A 17 2.34 -2.66 -11.01
N VAL A 18 3.50 -2.16 -11.42
CA VAL A 18 4.15 -1.03 -10.76
C VAL A 18 4.06 0.15 -11.70
N TYR A 19 3.53 1.26 -11.21
CA TYR A 19 3.48 2.50 -11.96
C TYR A 19 4.89 2.91 -12.44
N THR A 20 4.95 3.64 -13.55
CA THR A 20 6.22 4.16 -14.08
C THR A 20 6.69 5.41 -13.34
N LYS A 21 5.76 6.13 -12.70
CA LYS A 21 6.01 7.36 -11.94
C LYS A 21 5.25 7.32 -10.62
N GLY A 22 5.85 7.93 -9.61
CA GLY A 22 5.19 8.19 -8.34
C GLY A 22 4.32 9.44 -8.40
N ASP A 23 3.55 9.66 -7.36
CA ASP A 23 2.68 10.82 -7.24
C ASP A 23 2.43 11.18 -5.76
N LYS A 24 1.86 12.36 -5.53
CA LYS A 24 1.42 12.81 -4.21
C LYS A 24 0.05 12.23 -3.90
N VAL A 25 0.00 11.50 -2.80
CA VAL A 25 -1.23 10.89 -2.28
C VAL A 25 -1.72 11.71 -1.10
N ARG A 26 -3.04 11.88 -1.00
CA ARG A 26 -3.69 12.52 0.14
C ARG A 26 -4.42 11.46 0.96
N ASN A 27 -4.13 11.38 2.26
CA ASN A 27 -4.90 10.57 3.19
C ASN A 27 -6.32 11.12 3.29
N PRO A 28 -7.37 10.34 2.98
CA PRO A 28 -8.75 10.79 3.08
C PRO A 28 -9.22 11.01 4.53
N PHE A 29 -8.57 10.40 5.52
CA PHE A 29 -8.93 10.48 6.94
C PHE A 29 -8.31 11.69 7.63
N SER A 30 -6.98 11.86 7.56
CA SER A 30 -6.28 12.98 8.21
C SER A 30 -6.21 14.23 7.33
N GLY A 31 -6.39 14.07 6.01
CA GLY A 31 -6.23 15.14 5.03
C GLY A 31 -4.77 15.47 4.68
N GLU A 32 -3.80 14.80 5.30
CA GLU A 32 -2.37 14.97 5.05
C GLU A 32 -1.97 14.42 3.69
N THR A 33 -0.89 14.95 3.12
CA THR A 33 -0.37 14.53 1.82
C THR A 33 1.06 14.05 1.93
N TYR A 34 1.37 12.94 1.25
CA TYR A 34 2.71 12.38 1.20
C TYR A 34 3.11 12.06 -0.25
N GLU A 35 4.36 12.34 -0.61
CA GLU A 35 4.90 12.07 -1.95
C GLU A 35 5.45 10.64 -1.99
N LEU A 36 4.81 9.79 -2.79
CA LEU A 36 5.20 8.39 -2.94
C LEU A 36 5.94 8.19 -4.26
N ASN A 37 6.94 7.31 -4.24
CA ASN A 37 7.55 6.82 -5.47
C ASN A 37 6.60 5.86 -6.22
N ALA A 38 6.98 5.46 -7.43
CA ALA A 38 6.10 4.66 -8.28
C ALA A 38 5.75 3.27 -7.66
N LEU A 39 6.70 2.65 -6.94
CA LEU A 39 6.50 1.39 -6.25
C LEU A 39 5.62 1.56 -5.00
N GLU A 40 5.90 2.57 -4.19
CA GLU A 40 5.11 2.94 -3.02
C GLU A 40 3.68 3.25 -3.41
N LEU A 41 3.45 4.06 -4.45
CA LEU A 41 2.12 4.38 -4.96
C LEU A 41 1.36 3.12 -5.38
N SER A 42 2.03 2.18 -6.04
CA SER A 42 1.43 0.90 -6.46
C SER A 42 1.05 0.02 -5.28
N LEU A 43 1.89 -0.03 -4.24
CA LEU A 43 1.60 -0.77 -3.02
C LEU A 43 0.50 -0.09 -2.20
N TYR A 44 0.49 1.24 -2.16
CA TYR A 44 -0.55 2.02 -1.49
C TYR A 44 -1.92 1.76 -2.13
N ASP A 45 -2.00 1.84 -3.46
CA ASP A 45 -3.23 1.58 -4.21
C ASP A 45 -3.73 0.14 -3.97
N PHE A 46 -2.82 -0.84 -3.94
CA PHE A 46 -3.13 -2.22 -3.57
C PHE A 46 -3.70 -2.33 -2.14
N ILE A 47 -3.09 -1.66 -1.16
CA ILE A 47 -3.55 -1.66 0.24
C ILE A 47 -4.95 -1.05 0.34
N MET A 48 -5.18 0.11 -0.28
CA MET A 48 -6.47 0.79 -0.29
C MET A 48 -7.56 -0.07 -0.96
N GLY A 49 -7.24 -0.71 -2.09
CA GLY A 49 -8.15 -1.64 -2.76
C GLY A 49 -8.51 -2.83 -1.87
N CYS A 50 -7.56 -3.38 -1.10
CA CYS A 50 -7.83 -4.41 -0.13
C CYS A 50 -8.70 -3.92 1.04
N GLN A 51 -8.47 -2.72 1.57
CA GLN A 51 -9.29 -2.14 2.63
C GLN A 51 -10.75 -1.97 2.19
N ILE A 52 -10.99 -1.42 1.00
CA ILE A 52 -12.35 -1.30 0.44
C ILE A 52 -13.01 -2.68 0.29
N LEU A 53 -12.25 -3.69 -0.15
CA LEU A 53 -12.73 -5.05 -0.26
C LEU A 53 -13.09 -5.64 1.11
N PHE A 54 -12.27 -5.40 2.13
CA PHE A 54 -12.52 -5.87 3.50
C PHE A 54 -13.71 -5.17 4.14
N GLU A 55 -13.86 -3.86 3.94
CA GLU A 55 -14.98 -3.08 4.44
C GLU A 55 -16.30 -3.50 3.79
N SER A 56 -16.31 -3.66 2.46
CA SER A 56 -17.50 -4.12 1.72
C SER A 56 -17.94 -5.52 2.10
N HIS A 57 -17.02 -6.35 2.62
CA HIS A 57 -17.27 -7.72 3.05
C HIS A 57 -17.11 -7.91 4.57
N ALA A 58 -17.16 -6.83 5.37
CA ALA A 58 -16.90 -6.90 6.81
C ALA A 58 -17.92 -7.78 7.58
N ASN A 59 -19.09 -8.01 7.00
CA ASN A 59 -20.16 -8.85 7.59
C ASN A 59 -20.17 -10.30 7.06
N VAL A 60 -19.17 -10.70 6.27
CA VAL A 60 -19.06 -12.05 5.70
C VAL A 60 -17.66 -12.62 5.92
N ASP A 61 -17.53 -13.93 5.95
CA ASP A 61 -16.22 -14.58 6.07
C ASP A 61 -15.32 -14.19 4.90
N LEU A 62 -14.29 -13.39 5.19
CA LEU A 62 -13.32 -12.90 4.20
C LEU A 62 -12.65 -14.05 3.44
N ASP A 63 -12.49 -15.21 4.06
CA ASP A 63 -11.90 -16.40 3.43
C ASP A 63 -12.69 -16.90 2.20
N GLN A 64 -13.99 -16.60 2.11
CA GLN A 64 -14.83 -17.00 0.98
C GLN A 64 -14.67 -16.07 -0.24
N PHE A 65 -14.33 -14.81 -0.01
CA PHE A 65 -14.27 -13.76 -1.06
C PHE A 65 -12.85 -13.29 -1.36
N VAL A 66 -11.97 -13.41 -0.37
CA VAL A 66 -10.56 -13.03 -0.44
C VAL A 66 -9.71 -14.26 -0.21
N SER A 67 -8.94 -14.65 -1.22
CA SER A 67 -7.97 -15.72 -1.05
C SER A 67 -6.98 -15.38 0.08
N GLN A 68 -6.63 -16.36 0.91
CA GLN A 68 -5.62 -16.22 1.97
C GLN A 68 -4.30 -15.62 1.47
N LYS A 69 -3.98 -15.86 0.19
CA LYS A 69 -2.84 -15.26 -0.49
C LYS A 69 -2.91 -13.72 -0.52
N ARG A 70 -4.07 -13.14 -0.86
CA ARG A 70 -4.27 -11.68 -0.90
C ARG A 70 -4.16 -11.07 0.50
N ILE A 71 -4.72 -11.73 1.52
CA ILE A 71 -4.59 -11.31 2.93
C ILE A 71 -3.11 -11.29 3.34
N ASN A 72 -2.35 -12.33 2.97
CA ASN A 72 -0.91 -12.39 3.24
C ASN A 72 -0.13 -11.31 2.47
N GLU A 73 -0.47 -11.05 1.21
CA GLU A 73 0.15 -9.99 0.41
C GLU A 73 -0.16 -8.59 0.97
N PHE A 74 -1.38 -8.36 1.47
CA PHE A 74 -1.76 -7.14 2.16
C PHE A 74 -0.91 -6.90 3.41
N GLN A 75 -0.78 -7.90 4.28
CA GLN A 75 0.06 -7.82 5.48
C GLN A 75 1.54 -7.58 5.13
N LYS A 76 2.03 -8.21 4.06
CA LYS A 76 3.39 -7.96 3.55
C LYS A 76 3.56 -6.54 3.01
N ALA A 77 2.55 -5.97 2.36
CA ALA A 77 2.59 -4.60 1.87
C ALA A 77 2.68 -3.59 3.02
N LEU A 78 1.85 -3.75 4.06
CA LEU A 78 1.92 -2.95 5.29
C LEU A 78 3.30 -3.06 5.96
N THR A 79 3.81 -4.28 6.12
CA THR A 79 5.12 -4.53 6.72
C THR A 79 6.25 -3.91 5.89
N TRP A 80 6.15 -3.98 4.56
CA TRP A 80 7.12 -3.39 3.67
C TRP A 80 7.16 -1.87 3.82
N PHE A 81 6.00 -1.21 3.93
CA PHE A 81 5.91 0.23 4.18
C PHE A 81 6.55 0.59 5.52
N ARG A 82 6.24 -0.12 6.61
CA ARG A 82 6.84 0.11 7.92
C ARG A 82 8.38 0.07 7.92
N VAL A 83 8.99 -0.75 7.05
CA VAL A 83 10.46 -0.90 6.98
C VAL A 83 11.10 0.08 5.97
N ASN A 84 10.47 0.29 4.82
CA ASN A 84 11.06 1.06 3.72
C ASN A 84 10.72 2.54 3.77
N ASN A 85 9.52 2.87 4.25
CA ASN A 85 9.02 4.24 4.39
C ASN A 85 8.03 4.35 5.58
N PRO A 86 8.55 4.34 6.82
CA PRO A 86 7.73 4.41 8.02
C PRO A 86 6.93 5.71 8.09
N GLU A 87 7.46 6.83 7.58
CA GLU A 87 6.72 8.09 7.55
C GLU A 87 5.46 7.99 6.68
N ALA A 88 5.58 7.45 5.46
CA ALA A 88 4.42 7.21 4.61
C ALA A 88 3.42 6.26 5.27
N TYR A 89 3.90 5.24 5.99
CA TYR A 89 3.04 4.36 6.77
C TYR A 89 2.22 5.14 7.81
N TYR A 90 2.88 5.96 8.64
CA TYR A 90 2.19 6.73 9.68
C TYR A 90 1.24 7.79 9.12
N VAL A 91 1.61 8.43 8.01
CA VAL A 91 0.79 9.51 7.44
C VAL A 91 -0.41 8.97 6.65
N LEU A 92 -0.27 7.82 6.00
CA LEU A 92 -1.29 7.31 5.05
C LEU A 92 -2.03 6.05 5.50
N LEU A 93 -1.44 5.22 6.37
CA LEU A 93 -1.89 3.84 6.64
C LEU A 93 -2.09 3.49 8.11
N ASP A 94 -1.70 4.38 9.04
CA ASP A 94 -1.96 4.27 10.49
C ASP A 94 -3.32 4.87 10.83
#